data_AF-A0A085EXQ4-F1
#
_entry.id   AF-A0A085EXQ4-F1
#
_cell.length_a   1.000
_cell.length_b   1.000
_cell.length_c   1.000
_cell.angle_alpha   90.00
_cell.angle_beta   90.00
_cell.angle_gamma   90.00
#
_symmetry.space_group_name_H-M   'P 1'
#
loop_
_entity.id
_entity.type
_entity.pdbx_description
1 polymer ?
#
loop_
_entity_poly.entity_id
_entity_poly.type
_entity_poly.pdbx_seq_one_letter_code
_entity_poly.pdbx_strand_id
1 'polypeptide(L)'
;MQPGSFKPGSLSDRVLRIIQAAGGANLHQVQIRRACQDEAEHKYLGRILDRLVVRGLVNESRQGFSAIAGPRPYVCERDPAPAVSEMLSLHVRAIIARAHVRAADGESAFAAGLLRLASRRVRVPHVEADLLALADLFGSDDGFYRNLDLSRVAA
;
A
#
# COMPACT_ATOMS: atom_id res chain seq x y z
N MET A 1 25.48 -12.08 -5.04
CA MET A 1 24.78 -11.52 -3.86
C MET A 1 23.50 -10.88 -4.35
N GLN A 2 22.33 -11.30 -3.87
CA GLN A 2 21.07 -10.66 -4.24
C GLN A 2 21.01 -9.23 -3.67
N PRO A 3 20.39 -8.27 -4.37
CA PRO A 3 20.14 -6.94 -3.81
C PRO A 3 19.33 -7.10 -2.51
N GLY A 4 19.86 -6.56 -1.40
CA GLY A 4 19.26 -6.71 -0.07
C GLY A 4 19.90 -7.77 0.84
N SER A 5 20.89 -8.55 0.38
CA SER A 5 21.59 -9.52 1.24
C SER A 5 22.72 -8.87 2.06
N PHE A 6 22.69 -9.01 3.39
CA PHE A 6 23.77 -8.64 4.30
C PHE A 6 24.71 -9.84 4.53
N LYS A 7 25.94 -9.57 4.98
CA LYS A 7 26.83 -10.65 5.46
C LYS A 7 26.12 -11.34 6.65
N PRO A 8 25.93 -12.67 6.62
CA PRO A 8 25.34 -13.40 7.73
C PRO A 8 26.07 -13.10 9.04
N GLY A 9 25.32 -12.79 10.11
CA GLY A 9 25.87 -12.45 11.41
C GLY A 9 26.39 -11.01 11.55
N SER A 10 26.32 -10.19 10.49
CA SER A 10 26.58 -8.75 10.62
C SER A 10 25.54 -8.07 11.50
N LEU A 11 25.89 -6.93 12.09
CA LEU A 11 24.95 -6.15 12.90
C LEU A 11 23.68 -5.76 12.11
N SER A 12 23.80 -5.43 10.82
CA SER A 12 22.64 -5.15 9.97
C SER A 12 21.73 -6.36 9.76
N ASP A 13 22.30 -7.56 9.59
CA ASP A 13 21.55 -8.83 9.51
C ASP A 13 20.85 -9.14 10.84
N ARG A 14 21.53 -8.94 11.98
CA ARG A 14 20.94 -9.14 13.32
C ARG A 14 19.80 -8.18 13.62
N VAL A 15 19.97 -6.88 13.35
CA VAL A 15 18.93 -5.86 13.55
C VAL A 15 17.72 -6.16 12.65
N LEU A 16 17.96 -6.53 11.39
CA LEU A 16 16.88 -6.91 10.48
C LEU A 16 16.10 -8.13 11.01
N ARG A 17 16.80 -9.16 11.50
CA ARG A 17 16.14 -10.35 12.09
C ARG A 17 15.34 -10.04 13.34
N ILE A 18 15.82 -9.14 14.21
CA ILE A 18 15.07 -8.68 15.39
C ILE A 18 13.74 -8.05 14.95
N ILE A 19 13.78 -7.17 13.95
CA ILE A 19 12.60 -6.48 13.43
C ILE A 19 11.67 -7.46 12.70
N GLN A 20 12.20 -8.43 11.96
CA GLN A 20 11.42 -9.48 11.30
C GLN A 20 10.76 -10.43 12.29
N ALA A 21 11.45 -10.79 13.38
CA ALA A 21 10.92 -11.63 14.45
C ALA A 21 9.73 -11.00 15.18
N ALA A 22 9.59 -9.67 15.14
CA ALA A 22 8.44 -8.96 15.67
C ALA A 22 7.14 -9.17 14.86
N GLY A 23 7.21 -9.86 13.70
CA GLY A 23 6.01 -10.33 13.00
C GLY A 23 5.06 -9.22 12.53
N GLY A 24 5.57 -8.02 12.27
CA GLY A 24 4.78 -6.85 11.89
C GLY A 24 4.48 -5.86 13.02
N ALA A 25 4.81 -6.19 14.28
CA ALA A 25 4.74 -5.23 15.37
C ALA A 25 5.81 -4.13 15.20
N ASN A 26 5.46 -2.89 15.54
CA ASN A 26 6.41 -1.78 15.55
C ASN A 26 7.32 -1.88 16.78
N LEU A 27 8.63 -1.88 16.55
CA LEU A 27 9.65 -1.85 17.58
C LEU A 27 10.25 -0.45 17.71
N HIS A 28 10.23 0.11 18.91
CA HIS A 28 10.97 1.32 19.21
C HIS A 28 12.48 1.05 19.24
N GLN A 29 13.28 2.07 18.91
CA GLN A 29 14.75 1.98 18.92
C GLN A 29 15.30 1.45 20.26
N VAL A 30 14.66 1.79 21.38
CA VAL A 30 15.06 1.29 22.71
C VAL A 30 14.86 -0.22 22.84
N GLN A 31 13.81 -0.79 22.25
CA GLN A 31 13.55 -2.22 22.26
C GLN A 31 14.56 -2.97 21.37
N ILE A 32 14.85 -2.41 20.19
CA ILE A 32 15.87 -2.95 19.28
C ILE A 32 17.25 -2.91 19.95
N ARG A 33 17.56 -1.82 20.65
CA ARG A 33 18.80 -1.67 21.41
C ARG A 33 18.91 -2.72 22.52
N ARG A 34 17.86 -2.95 23.30
CA ARG A 34 17.84 -3.99 24.34
C ARG A 34 17.98 -5.41 23.79
N ALA A 35 17.52 -5.64 22.57
CA ALA A 35 17.68 -6.93 21.89
C ALA A 35 19.09 -7.12 21.28
N CYS A 36 19.86 -6.04 21.12
CA CYS A 36 21.27 -6.12 20.77
C CYS A 36 22.09 -6.46 22.02
N GLN A 37 22.94 -7.49 21.96
CA GLN A 37 23.68 -7.99 23.11
C GLN A 37 24.95 -7.18 23.42
N ASP A 38 25.47 -6.40 22.46
CA ASP A 38 26.74 -5.69 22.58
C ASP A 38 26.53 -4.17 22.68
N GLU A 39 26.94 -3.59 23.80
CA GLU A 39 26.82 -2.14 24.03
C GLU A 39 27.71 -1.30 23.09
N ALA A 40 28.82 -1.85 22.61
CA ALA A 40 29.70 -1.16 21.66
C ALA A 40 29.00 -0.95 20.30
N GLU A 41 27.99 -1.75 19.99
CA GLU A 41 27.22 -1.72 18.75
C GLU A 41 26.09 -0.69 18.77
N HIS A 42 25.68 -0.24 19.96
CA HIS A 42 24.58 0.72 20.13
C HIS A 42 24.83 2.05 19.40
N LYS A 43 26.09 2.49 19.32
CA LYS A 43 26.46 3.73 18.60
C LYS A 43 26.24 3.65 17.09
N TYR A 44 26.15 2.45 16.52
CA TYR A 44 25.90 2.24 15.09
C TYR A 44 24.43 1.98 14.76
N LEU A 45 23.58 1.80 15.78
CA LEU A 45 22.18 1.40 15.58
C LEU A 45 21.40 2.39 14.71
N GLY A 46 21.52 3.69 14.95
CA GLY A 46 20.84 4.72 14.14
C GLY A 46 21.19 4.60 12.66
N ARG A 47 22.49 4.58 12.34
CA ARG A 47 22.98 4.43 10.95
C ARG A 47 22.52 3.13 10.27
N ILE A 48 22.30 2.08 11.05
CA ILE A 48 21.86 0.79 10.53
C ILE A 48 20.37 0.82 10.25
N LEU A 49 19.57 1.41 11.12
CA LEU A 49 18.14 1.64 10.89
C LEU A 49 17.94 2.51 9.65
N ASP A 50 18.65 3.64 9.54
CA ASP A 50 18.62 4.50 8.35
C ASP A 50 18.93 3.70 7.07
N ARG A 51 19.97 2.87 7.12
CA ARG A 51 20.35 2.02 5.97
C ARG A 51 19.28 1.00 5.62
N LEU A 52 18.62 0.39 6.62
CA LEU A 52 17.54 -0.58 6.41
C LEU A 52 16.28 0.08 5.84
N VAL A 53 15.98 1.31 6.26
CA VAL A 53 14.89 2.14 5.73
C VAL A 53 15.17 2.54 4.28
N VAL A 54 16.34 3.10 3.99
CA VAL A 54 16.76 3.49 2.62
C VAL A 54 16.75 2.29 1.66
N ARG A 55 17.09 1.10 2.15
CA ARG A 55 17.06 -0.13 1.35
C ARG A 55 15.66 -0.76 1.23
N GLY A 56 14.64 -0.17 1.85
CA GLY A 56 13.27 -0.67 1.77
C GLY A 56 13.07 -2.03 2.45
N LEU A 57 13.85 -2.33 3.49
CA LEU A 57 13.73 -3.57 4.27
C LEU A 57 12.93 -3.39 5.57
N VAL A 58 12.92 -2.16 6.08
CA VAL A 58 12.24 -1.76 7.31
C VAL A 58 11.41 -0.49 7.03
N ASN A 59 10.23 -0.40 7.62
CA ASN A 59 9.42 0.81 7.61
C ASN A 59 9.65 1.61 8.89
N GLU A 60 9.80 2.92 8.77
CA GLU A 60 9.87 3.84 9.91
C GLU A 60 8.53 4.55 10.06
N SER A 61 8.02 4.61 11.29
CA SER A 61 6.80 5.33 11.65
C SER A 61 6.97 6.02 13.00
N ARG A 62 6.01 6.87 13.38
CA ARG A 62 5.95 7.45 14.73
C ARG A 62 5.89 6.41 15.85
N GLN A 63 5.43 5.19 15.54
CA GLN A 63 5.33 4.08 16.48
C GLN A 63 6.58 3.19 16.51
N GLY A 64 7.61 3.50 15.71
CA GLY A 64 8.85 2.74 15.62
C GLY A 64 9.05 2.06 14.28
N PHE A 65 9.83 0.98 14.29
CA PHE A 65 10.33 0.27 13.12
C PHE A 65 9.65 -1.09 12.97
N SER A 66 9.17 -1.41 11.78
CA SER A 66 8.57 -2.71 11.46
C SER A 66 9.18 -3.31 10.19
N ALA A 67 9.20 -4.63 10.10
CA ALA A 67 9.69 -5.31 8.91
C ALA A 67 8.70 -5.10 7.77
N ILE A 68 9.22 -4.87 6.56
CA ILE A 68 8.37 -4.82 5.37
C ILE A 68 8.01 -6.27 5.01
N ALA A 69 6.74 -6.62 5.21
CA ALA A 69 6.21 -7.93 4.82
C ALA A 69 5.92 -7.94 3.32
N GLY A 70 6.76 -8.63 2.56
CA GLY A 70 6.59 -8.83 1.12
C GLY A 70 6.94 -7.62 0.25
N PRO A 71 7.02 -7.80 -1.08
CA PRO A 71 7.25 -6.71 -2.01
C PRO A 71 6.15 -5.67 -1.82
N ARG A 72 6.53 -4.43 -1.51
CA ARG A 72 5.59 -3.31 -1.56
C ARG A 72 4.98 -3.31 -2.97
N PRO A 73 3.66 -3.13 -3.13
CA PRO A 73 3.19 -2.54 -4.38
C PRO A 73 3.96 -1.22 -4.49
N TYR A 74 4.73 -1.06 -5.57
CA TYR A 74 5.40 0.19 -5.85
C TYR A 74 4.32 1.27 -5.88
N VAL A 75 4.19 2.04 -4.79
CA VAL A 75 3.47 3.31 -4.84
C VAL A 75 4.43 4.24 -5.56
N CYS A 76 4.43 4.12 -6.88
CA CYS A 76 4.94 5.18 -7.72
C CYS A 76 3.95 6.32 -7.51
N GLU A 77 4.34 7.37 -6.81
CA GLU A 77 3.70 8.68 -7.01
C GLU A 77 3.78 8.94 -8.50
N ARG A 78 2.66 8.73 -9.20
CA ARG A 78 2.55 9.12 -10.60
C ARG A 78 2.51 10.64 -10.59
N ASP A 79 3.23 11.25 -11.52
CA ASP A 79 2.98 12.65 -11.85
C ASP A 79 1.46 12.85 -12.01
N PRO A 80 0.90 13.94 -11.47
CA PRO A 80 -0.53 14.17 -11.52
C PRO A 80 -1.00 14.04 -12.97
N ALA A 81 -1.99 13.17 -13.18
CA ALA A 81 -2.51 12.91 -14.52
C ALA A 81 -2.96 14.23 -15.16
N PRO A 82 -2.81 14.39 -16.50
CA PRO A 82 -3.28 15.57 -17.19
C PRO A 82 -4.75 15.84 -16.86
N ALA A 83 -5.09 17.10 -16.60
CA ALA A 83 -6.45 17.48 -16.26
C ALA A 83 -7.42 17.03 -17.36
N VAL A 84 -8.50 16.36 -16.95
CA VAL A 84 -9.61 16.01 -17.83
C VAL A 84 -10.60 17.17 -17.93
N SER A 85 -11.40 17.20 -18.99
CA SER A 85 -12.47 18.20 -19.10
C SER A 85 -13.47 18.02 -17.95
N GLU A 86 -14.05 19.13 -17.49
CA GLU A 86 -15.03 19.13 -16.40
C GLU A 86 -16.22 18.22 -16.70
N MET A 87 -16.72 18.25 -17.95
CA MET A 87 -17.80 17.39 -18.39
C MET A 87 -17.45 15.90 -18.32
N LEU A 88 -16.23 15.53 -18.69
CA LEU A 88 -15.76 14.15 -18.56
C LEU A 88 -15.64 13.75 -17.09
N SER A 89 -15.08 14.63 -16.25
CA SER A 89 -14.97 14.41 -14.80
C SER A 89 -16.34 14.15 -14.16
N LEU A 90 -17.35 14.97 -14.50
CA LEU A 90 -18.72 14.79 -14.01
C LEU A 90 -19.32 13.45 -14.45
N HIS A 91 -19.17 13.08 -15.72
CA HIS A 91 -19.66 11.79 -16.22
C HIS A 91 -18.99 10.60 -15.53
N VAL A 92 -17.66 10.64 -15.39
CA VAL A 92 -16.89 9.56 -14.75
C VAL A 92 -17.29 9.43 -13.28
N ARG A 93 -17.43 10.55 -12.56
CA ARG A 93 -17.90 10.57 -11.17
C ARG A 93 -19.30 9.97 -11.01
N ALA A 94 -20.24 10.33 -11.90
CA ALA A 94 -21.60 9.79 -11.85
C ALA A 94 -21.63 8.26 -12.10
N ILE A 95 -20.79 7.78 -13.02
CA ILE A 95 -20.65 6.35 -13.32
C ILE A 95 -20.07 5.61 -12.11
N ILE A 96 -18.98 6.12 -11.51
CA ILE A 96 -18.35 5.54 -10.32
C ILE A 96 -19.32 5.51 -9.14
N ALA A 97 -20.01 6.63 -8.86
CA ALA A 97 -21.00 6.69 -7.79
C ALA A 97 -22.11 5.65 -7.98
N ARG A 98 -22.62 5.50 -9.20
CA ARG A 98 -23.63 4.47 -9.53
C ARG A 98 -23.09 3.05 -9.36
N ALA A 99 -21.84 2.79 -9.71
CA ALA A 99 -21.20 1.49 -9.50
C ALA A 99 -21.10 1.15 -8.01
N HIS A 100 -20.70 2.11 -7.16
CA HIS A 100 -20.65 1.91 -5.72
C HIS A 100 -22.02 1.62 -5.09
N VAL A 101 -23.07 2.34 -5.48
CA VAL A 101 -24.44 2.07 -5.00
C VAL A 101 -24.84 0.63 -5.33
N ARG A 102 -24.59 0.19 -6.57
CA ARG A 102 -24.92 -1.17 -7.01
C ARG A 102 -24.15 -2.24 -6.25
N ALA A 103 -22.85 -2.02 -6.01
CA ALA A 103 -22.05 -2.94 -5.23
C ALA A 103 -22.49 -3.00 -3.75
N ALA A 104 -22.91 -1.87 -3.17
CA ALA A 104 -23.47 -1.83 -1.81
C ALA A 104 -24.78 -2.63 -1.71
N ASP A 105 -25.58 -2.65 -2.78
CA ASP A 105 -26.79 -3.49 -2.91
C ASP A 105 -26.48 -4.98 -3.18
N GLY A 106 -25.19 -5.36 -3.24
CA GLY A 106 -24.74 -6.72 -3.52
C GLY A 106 -24.64 -7.07 -5.01
N GLU A 107 -24.80 -6.10 -5.91
CA GLU A 107 -24.71 -6.26 -7.36
C GLU A 107 -23.29 -5.98 -7.90
N SER A 108 -22.25 -6.51 -7.25
CA SER A 108 -20.84 -6.25 -7.59
C SER A 108 -20.48 -6.60 -9.04
N ALA A 109 -21.03 -7.69 -9.58
CA ALA A 109 -20.85 -8.08 -10.98
C ALA A 109 -21.43 -7.04 -11.96
N PHE A 110 -22.57 -6.44 -11.62
CA PHE A 110 -23.19 -5.38 -12.41
C PHE A 110 -22.36 -4.09 -12.34
N ALA A 111 -21.89 -3.73 -11.15
CA ALA A 111 -21.00 -2.59 -10.94
C ALA A 111 -19.72 -2.71 -11.80
N ALA A 112 -19.08 -3.87 -11.78
CA ALA A 112 -17.91 -4.17 -12.62
C ALA A 112 -18.23 -4.08 -14.13
N GLY A 113 -19.38 -4.62 -14.56
CA GLY A 113 -19.84 -4.53 -15.95
C GLY A 113 -20.06 -3.09 -16.42
N LEU A 114 -20.66 -2.26 -15.59
CA LEU A 114 -20.91 -0.84 -15.87
C LEU A 114 -19.59 -0.07 -16.05
N LEU A 115 -18.60 -0.32 -15.21
CA LEU A 115 -17.27 0.30 -15.29
C LEU A 115 -16.50 -0.15 -16.53
N ARG A 116 -16.55 -1.45 -16.90
CA ARG A 116 -15.96 -1.98 -18.14
C ARG A 116 -16.61 -1.41 -19.40
N LEU A 117 -17.90 -1.13 -19.35
CA LEU A 117 -18.60 -0.50 -20.47
C LEU A 117 -18.27 0.99 -20.59
N ALA A 118 -18.10 1.67 -19.44
CA ALA A 118 -17.65 3.05 -19.40
C ALA A 118 -16.21 3.21 -19.92
N SER A 119 -15.29 2.33 -19.52
CA SER A 119 -13.88 2.38 -19.95
C SER A 119 -13.75 2.34 -21.47
N ARG A 120 -14.53 1.47 -22.15
CA ARG A 120 -14.59 1.37 -23.62
C ARG A 120 -15.06 2.65 -24.33
N ARG A 121 -15.75 3.55 -23.62
CA ARG A 121 -16.28 4.80 -24.17
C ARG A 121 -15.38 6.00 -23.90
N VAL A 122 -14.45 5.88 -22.96
CA VAL A 122 -13.52 6.95 -22.60
C VAL A 122 -12.30 6.88 -23.52
N ARG A 123 -11.91 8.01 -24.11
CA ARG A 123 -10.72 8.13 -24.98
C ARG A 123 -9.48 8.64 -24.25
N VAL A 124 -9.53 8.69 -22.93
CA VAL A 124 -8.45 9.19 -22.07
C VAL A 124 -7.80 7.98 -21.40
N PRO A 125 -6.55 7.62 -21.77
CA PRO A 125 -5.95 6.34 -21.37
C PRO A 125 -5.85 6.12 -19.86
N HIS A 126 -5.56 7.17 -19.08
CA HIS A 126 -5.46 7.04 -17.62
C HIS A 126 -6.84 6.80 -16.99
N VAL A 127 -7.89 7.48 -17.47
CA VAL A 127 -9.25 7.26 -16.98
C VAL A 127 -9.76 5.86 -17.36
N GLU A 128 -9.43 5.38 -18.56
CA GLU A 128 -9.74 4.01 -18.97
C GLU A 128 -9.10 2.99 -18.03
N ALA A 129 -7.80 3.15 -17.75
CA ALA A 129 -7.06 2.28 -16.85
C ALA A 129 -7.64 2.30 -15.42
N ASP A 130 -7.99 3.49 -14.91
CA ASP A 130 -8.57 3.64 -13.57
C ASP A 130 -9.95 2.98 -13.47
N LEU A 131 -10.80 3.12 -14.50
CA LEU A 131 -12.11 2.46 -14.56
C LEU A 131 -11.99 0.93 -14.64
N LEU A 132 -11.00 0.41 -15.36
CA LEU A 132 -10.73 -1.03 -15.42
C LEU A 132 -10.20 -1.56 -14.08
N ALA A 133 -9.27 -0.84 -13.45
CA ALA A 133 -8.75 -1.21 -12.13
C ALA A 133 -9.87 -1.25 -11.08
N LEU A 134 -10.77 -0.26 -11.10
CA LEU A 134 -11.97 -0.27 -10.27
C LEU A 134 -12.86 -1.48 -10.59
N ALA A 135 -13.14 -1.75 -11.87
CA ALA A 135 -13.98 -2.89 -12.26
C ALA A 135 -13.42 -4.23 -11.78
N ASP A 136 -12.10 -4.41 -11.83
CA ASP A 136 -11.44 -5.60 -11.33
C ASP A 136 -11.52 -5.67 -9.80
N LEU A 137 -11.42 -4.55 -9.09
CA LEU A 137 -11.65 -4.50 -7.64
C LEU A 137 -13.08 -4.97 -7.27
N PHE A 138 -14.10 -4.50 -7.99
CA PHE A 138 -15.48 -4.97 -7.79
C PHE A 138 -15.67 -6.45 -8.17
N GLY A 139 -14.91 -6.95 -9.15
CA GLY A 139 -15.01 -8.34 -9.61
C GLY A 139 -14.19 -9.35 -8.80
N SER A 140 -13.22 -8.89 -8.02
CA SER A 140 -12.28 -9.77 -7.29
C SER A 140 -12.75 -10.12 -5.88
N ASP A 141 -13.71 -9.38 -5.32
CA ASP A 141 -14.01 -9.48 -3.89
C ASP A 141 -15.51 -9.29 -3.58
N ASP A 142 -16.23 -10.40 -3.37
CA ASP A 142 -17.62 -10.41 -2.85
C ASP A 142 -17.69 -9.90 -1.40
N GLY A 143 -16.56 -9.79 -0.70
CA GLY A 143 -16.48 -9.42 0.72
C GLY A 143 -16.05 -7.97 1.01
N PHE A 144 -15.39 -7.29 0.07
CA PHE A 144 -14.80 -5.97 0.31
C PHE A 144 -15.85 -4.91 0.69
N TYR A 145 -16.96 -4.85 -0.06
CA TYR A 145 -18.02 -3.87 0.17
C TYR A 145 -18.92 -4.20 1.35
N ARG A 146 -19.09 -5.48 1.70
CA ARG A 146 -19.87 -5.87 2.89
C ARG A 146 -19.21 -5.47 4.20
N ASN A 147 -17.89 -5.36 4.22
CA ASN A 147 -17.10 -5.04 5.41
C ASN A 147 -16.65 -3.57 5.47
N LEU A 148 -17.00 -2.77 4.47
CA LEU A 148 -16.71 -1.34 4.43
C LEU A 148 -17.76 -0.57 5.23
N ASP A 149 -17.37 -0.09 6.40
CA ASP A 149 -18.16 0.85 7.18
C ASP A 149 -18.19 2.22 6.46
N LEU A 150 -19.14 2.39 5.55
CA LEU A 150 -19.34 3.60 4.75
C LEU A 150 -19.57 4.85 5.63
N SER A 151 -19.97 4.67 6.89
CA SER A 151 -20.11 5.75 7.88
C SER A 151 -18.80 6.48 8.16
N ARG A 152 -17.65 5.81 7.98
CA ARG A 152 -16.32 6.39 8.24
C ARG A 152 -15.74 7.18 7.07
N VAL A 153 -16.28 7.03 5.86
CA VAL A 153 -15.73 7.66 4.64
C VAL A 153 -16.40 9.01 4.35
N ALA A 154 -17.50 9.33 5.05
CA ALA A 154 -18.28 10.56 4.88
C ALA A 154 -17.98 11.67 5.90
N ALA A 155 -16.92 11.54 6.72
CA ALA A 155 -16.48 12.52 7.71
C ALA A 155 -15.19 13.23 7.26
#